data_AF-A0A1H6A2E5-F1
#
_entry.id   AF-A0A1H6A2E5-F1
#
_cell.length_a   1.000
_cell.length_b   1.000
_cell.length_c   1.000
_cell.angle_alpha   90.00
_cell.angle_beta   90.00
_cell.angle_gamma   90.00
#
_symmetry.space_group_name_H-M   'P 1'
#
loop_
_entity.id
_entity.type
_entity.pdbx_description
1 polymer ?
#
loop_
_entity_poly.entity_id
_entity_poly.type
_entity_poly.pdbx_seq_one_letter_code
_entity_poly.pdbx_strand_id
1 'polypeptide(L)'
;MRNFREHLIFSGSSIKQALVQLDILAKDAILFVVDHQDILVGSLTDGDVRRGLLKGVSIEDEVNGIIQENPKFIEKGARDIQKIIDYREGNFRILPVLDAEHKVVNVINFREIRSYLPVDAVIMAGGRGQRLKPLTDSVPKPLLKVGDKAIMEHNVDRLALYGIDDFWFSVKYLGEQIENYFGDGKERNLNIDYVWEDTPLGTIGAVSKIDNFIHDYILITNSDVLTNLDYEHFYLDFINEEADFAVVTIPYQISVPYAVLETEGSHIKSFKEKPTYTYYSNGGIYLMKKSVLKFLPKGDFFNATDLMEKLIAEKLKVVSYPLSGYWLDVGKHEDFEKAQKDIKHIKF
;
A
#
# COMPACT_ATOMS: atom_id res chain seq x y z
N MET A 1 9.46 7.74 -8.91
CA MET A 1 10.21 6.53 -8.53
C MET A 1 11.10 6.20 -9.72
N ARG A 2 12.39 5.90 -9.51
CA ARG A 2 13.26 5.49 -10.63
C ARG A 2 12.84 4.11 -11.12
N ASN A 3 12.95 3.85 -12.40
CA ASN A 3 12.67 2.51 -12.93
C ASN A 3 13.72 1.55 -12.39
N PHE A 4 13.32 0.41 -11.82
CA PHE A 4 14.26 -0.53 -11.22
C PHE A 4 15.31 -1.06 -12.21
N ARG A 5 15.00 -1.04 -13.51
CA ARG A 5 15.92 -1.42 -14.59
C ARG A 5 17.18 -0.56 -14.63
N GLU A 6 17.15 0.66 -14.08
CA GLU A 6 18.34 1.50 -13.92
C GLU A 6 19.38 0.88 -12.98
N HIS A 7 18.99 -0.09 -12.15
CA HIS A 7 19.91 -0.86 -11.30
C HIS A 7 20.37 -2.17 -11.93
N LEU A 8 19.93 -2.54 -13.15
CA LEU A 8 20.29 -3.81 -13.77
C LEU A 8 21.42 -3.63 -14.79
N ILE A 9 22.35 -4.59 -14.80
CA ILE A 9 23.39 -4.67 -15.83
C ILE A 9 23.59 -6.13 -16.25
N PHE A 10 23.81 -6.37 -17.53
CA PHE A 10 24.00 -7.74 -18.02
C PHE A 10 25.36 -8.30 -17.62
N SER A 11 25.37 -9.58 -17.27
CA SER A 11 26.55 -10.43 -17.23
C SER A 11 27.33 -10.30 -18.54
N GLY A 12 28.66 -10.17 -18.44
CA GLY A 12 29.56 -9.90 -19.57
C GLY A 12 29.69 -8.42 -19.96
N SER A 13 28.96 -7.50 -19.32
CA SER A 13 29.18 -6.06 -19.51
C SER A 13 30.57 -5.64 -18.99
N SER A 14 31.15 -4.59 -19.56
CA SER A 14 32.45 -4.09 -19.10
C SER A 14 32.32 -3.29 -17.80
N ILE A 15 33.41 -3.27 -17.01
CA ILE A 15 33.49 -2.46 -15.78
C ILE A 15 33.28 -0.98 -16.07
N LYS A 16 33.71 -0.49 -17.24
CA LYS A 16 33.46 0.87 -17.70
C LYS A 16 31.97 1.18 -17.85
N GLN A 17 31.19 0.26 -18.44
CA GLN A 17 29.74 0.43 -18.55
C GLN A 17 29.10 0.47 -17.16
N ALA A 18 29.52 -0.41 -16.25
CA ALA A 18 29.06 -0.40 -14.87
C ALA A 18 29.36 0.92 -14.15
N LEU A 19 30.58 1.47 -14.31
CA LEU A 19 30.97 2.75 -13.70
C LEU A 19 30.09 3.92 -14.18
N VAL A 20 29.75 3.97 -15.47
CA VAL A 20 28.83 5.00 -16.00
C VAL A 20 27.46 4.89 -15.36
N GLN A 21 26.95 3.67 -15.19
CA GLN A 21 25.62 3.45 -14.60
C GLN A 21 25.62 3.74 -13.10
N LEU A 22 26.67 3.35 -12.37
CA LEU A 22 26.86 3.69 -10.95
C LEU A 22 26.91 5.21 -10.73
N ASP A 23 27.58 5.96 -11.62
CA ASP A 23 27.64 7.43 -11.56
C ASP A 23 26.25 8.07 -11.69
N ILE A 24 25.41 7.57 -12.61
CA ILE A 24 24.02 8.02 -12.78
C ILE A 24 23.19 7.73 -11.51
N LEU A 25 23.38 6.56 -10.92
CA LEU A 25 22.69 6.16 -9.68
C LEU A 25 23.15 7.01 -8.47
N ALA A 26 24.39 7.51 -8.51
CA ALA A 26 24.99 8.41 -7.53
C ALA A 26 24.90 7.87 -6.09
N LYS A 27 24.08 8.50 -5.23
CA LYS A 27 23.92 8.06 -3.83
C LYS A 27 23.39 6.63 -3.72
N ASP A 28 22.74 6.12 -4.76
CA ASP A 28 22.08 4.82 -4.84
C ASP A 28 22.90 3.82 -5.68
N ALA A 29 24.22 4.03 -5.81
CA ALA A 29 25.16 3.26 -6.62
C ALA A 29 25.33 1.80 -6.17
N ILE A 30 24.40 0.95 -6.62
CA ILE A 30 24.51 -0.50 -6.64
C ILE A 30 23.87 -1.00 -7.93
N LEU A 31 24.54 -1.95 -8.58
CA LEU A 31 24.02 -2.68 -9.74
C LEU A 31 23.77 -4.14 -9.36
N PHE A 32 22.70 -4.69 -9.88
CA PHE A 32 22.40 -6.11 -9.86
C PHE A 32 22.74 -6.69 -11.22
N VAL A 33 23.72 -7.57 -11.23
CA VAL A 33 24.18 -8.24 -12.45
C VAL A 33 23.22 -9.38 -12.75
N VAL A 34 22.64 -9.37 -13.94
CA VAL A 34 21.64 -10.35 -14.39
C VAL A 34 22.07 -11.03 -15.69
N ASP A 35 21.55 -12.21 -15.96
CA ASP A 35 21.72 -12.86 -17.26
C ASP A 35 20.71 -12.35 -18.32
N HIS A 36 20.66 -12.98 -19.49
CA HIS A 36 19.73 -12.61 -20.56
C HIS A 36 18.25 -12.92 -20.25
N GLN A 37 17.97 -13.64 -19.16
CA GLN A 37 16.63 -13.97 -18.68
C GLN A 37 16.24 -13.15 -17.44
N ASP A 38 17.03 -12.12 -17.10
CA ASP A 38 16.92 -11.29 -15.89
C ASP A 38 17.16 -12.04 -14.58
N ILE A 39 17.76 -13.23 -14.62
CA ILE A 39 18.10 -14.02 -13.41
C ILE A 39 19.28 -13.36 -12.70
N LEU A 40 19.17 -13.18 -11.38
CA LEU A 40 20.22 -12.55 -10.58
C LEU A 40 21.49 -13.40 -10.52
N VAL A 41 22.61 -12.84 -11.00
CA VAL A 41 23.95 -13.44 -10.97
C VAL A 41 24.79 -12.90 -9.81
N GLY A 42 24.61 -11.62 -9.47
CA GLY A 42 25.33 -11.00 -8.36
C GLY A 42 25.04 -9.51 -8.21
N SER A 43 25.81 -8.83 -7.37
CA SER A 43 25.75 -7.37 -7.24
C SER A 43 27.11 -6.72 -7.40
N LEU A 44 27.12 -5.45 -7.80
CA LEU A 44 28.33 -4.66 -7.99
C LEU A 44 28.15 -3.25 -7.40
N THR A 45 29.12 -2.82 -6.61
CA THR A 45 29.20 -1.46 -6.05
C THR A 45 30.52 -0.78 -6.43
N ASP A 46 30.62 0.54 -6.22
CA ASP A 46 31.91 1.25 -6.34
C ASP A 46 33.03 0.63 -5.50
N GLY A 47 32.66 0.06 -4.33
CA GLY A 47 33.60 -0.64 -3.47
C GLY A 47 34.19 -1.89 -4.12
N ASP A 48 33.38 -2.63 -4.87
CA ASP A 48 33.79 -3.82 -5.62
C ASP A 48 34.68 -3.45 -6.80
N VAL A 49 34.27 -2.46 -7.60
CA VAL A 49 35.07 -1.94 -8.71
C VAL A 49 36.44 -1.47 -8.22
N ARG A 50 36.47 -0.64 -7.17
CA ARG A 50 37.73 -0.17 -6.56
C ARG A 50 38.61 -1.32 -6.09
N ARG A 51 38.05 -2.36 -5.46
CA ARG A 51 38.80 -3.55 -5.03
C ARG A 51 39.34 -4.34 -6.22
N GLY A 52 38.58 -4.44 -7.31
CA GLY A 52 38.99 -5.07 -8.57
C GLY A 52 40.18 -4.36 -9.20
N LEU A 53 40.09 -3.03 -9.37
CA LEU A 53 41.17 -2.21 -9.93
C LEU A 53 42.47 -2.33 -9.12
N LEU A 54 42.39 -2.37 -7.79
CA LEU A 54 43.54 -2.58 -6.91
C LEU A 54 44.19 -3.97 -7.06
N LYS A 55 43.45 -4.96 -7.58
CA LYS A 55 43.96 -6.31 -7.89
C LYS A 55 44.48 -6.44 -9.33
N GLY A 56 44.48 -5.37 -10.11
CA GLY A 56 45.02 -5.34 -11.48
C GLY A 56 43.99 -5.60 -12.59
N VAL A 57 42.70 -5.63 -12.27
CA VAL A 57 41.62 -5.65 -13.27
C VAL A 57 41.55 -4.30 -13.98
N SER A 58 41.29 -4.29 -15.28
CA SER A 58 41.12 -3.11 -16.12
C SER A 58 39.65 -2.71 -16.24
N ILE A 59 39.36 -1.46 -16.60
CA ILE A 59 37.97 -1.00 -16.85
C ILE A 59 37.34 -1.66 -18.09
N GLU A 60 38.15 -2.25 -18.97
CA GLU A 60 37.68 -2.97 -20.17
C GLU A 60 37.36 -4.44 -19.87
N ASP A 61 37.75 -4.96 -18.70
CA ASP A 61 37.42 -6.33 -18.30
C ASP A 61 35.93 -6.45 -17.93
N GLU A 62 35.41 -7.68 -17.95
CA GLU A 62 34.02 -7.99 -17.63
C GLU A 62 33.72 -7.85 -16.13
N VAL A 63 32.51 -7.38 -15.80
CA VAL A 63 32.06 -7.23 -14.41
C VAL A 63 32.07 -8.54 -13.63
N ASN A 64 31.87 -9.68 -14.29
CA ASN A 64 31.79 -11.01 -13.67
C ASN A 64 33.00 -11.37 -12.80
N GLY A 65 34.18 -10.82 -13.10
CA GLY A 65 35.39 -11.07 -12.31
C GLY A 65 35.43 -10.36 -10.95
N ILE A 66 34.52 -9.43 -10.68
CA ILE A 66 34.58 -8.54 -9.50
C ILE A 66 33.26 -8.39 -8.74
N ILE A 67 32.19 -9.10 -9.14
CA ILE A 67 30.89 -9.05 -8.47
C ILE A 67 30.91 -9.72 -7.09
N GLN A 68 29.94 -9.36 -6.26
CA GLN A 68 29.51 -10.18 -5.13
C GLN A 68 28.47 -11.20 -5.62
N GLU A 69 28.83 -12.49 -5.62
CA GLU A 69 28.02 -13.60 -6.15
C GLU A 69 26.76 -13.90 -5.31
N ASN A 70 26.75 -13.52 -4.02
CA ASN A 70 25.63 -13.83 -3.12
C ASN A 70 25.04 -12.55 -2.48
N PRO A 71 24.43 -11.66 -3.28
CA PRO A 71 23.75 -10.49 -2.75
C PRO A 71 22.54 -10.88 -1.88
N LYS A 72 22.20 -10.02 -0.91
CA LYS A 72 20.93 -10.13 -0.20
C LYS A 72 19.79 -9.72 -1.14
N PHE A 73 18.63 -10.35 -0.98
CA PHE A 73 17.45 -10.11 -1.80
C PHE A 73 16.17 -10.32 -0.98
N ILE A 74 15.07 -9.81 -1.51
CA ILE A 74 13.72 -10.04 -1.02
C ILE A 74 13.00 -10.92 -2.04
N GLU A 75 12.23 -11.91 -1.60
CA GLU A 75 11.38 -12.70 -2.49
C GLU A 75 10.04 -11.98 -2.64
N LYS A 76 9.51 -11.89 -3.87
CA LYS A 76 8.17 -11.34 -4.11
C LYS A 76 7.15 -12.24 -3.42
N GLY A 77 6.29 -11.64 -2.59
CA GLY A 77 5.35 -12.37 -1.75
C GLY A 77 5.97 -13.00 -0.50
N ALA A 78 7.20 -12.63 -0.13
CA ALA A 78 7.81 -13.07 1.13
C ALA A 78 6.91 -12.70 2.32
N ARG A 79 6.46 -13.71 3.06
CA ARG A 79 5.62 -13.53 4.25
C ARG A 79 6.42 -13.05 5.47
N ASP A 80 7.74 -13.20 5.44
CA ASP A 80 8.64 -12.83 6.53
C ASP A 80 8.98 -11.34 6.48
N ILE A 81 8.04 -10.54 6.98
CA ILE A 81 8.22 -9.10 7.15
C ILE A 81 9.35 -8.77 8.14
N GLN A 82 9.65 -9.67 9.10
CA GLN A 82 10.72 -9.44 10.07
C GLN A 82 12.08 -9.40 9.36
N LYS A 83 12.32 -10.30 8.41
CA LYS A 83 13.53 -10.27 7.56
C LYS A 83 13.70 -8.93 6.81
N ILE A 84 12.60 -8.32 6.36
CA ILE A 84 12.61 -7.03 5.66
C ILE A 84 12.97 -5.90 6.63
N ILE A 85 12.41 -5.93 7.85
CA ILE A 85 12.74 -5.01 8.94
C ILE A 85 14.23 -5.15 9.31
N ASP A 86 14.72 -6.37 9.48
CA ASP A 86 16.11 -6.67 9.83
C ASP A 86 17.08 -6.16 8.75
N TYR A 87 16.72 -6.28 7.47
CA TYR A 87 17.51 -5.70 6.37
C TYR A 87 17.55 -4.18 6.42
N ARG A 88 16.40 -3.53 6.62
CA ARG A 88 16.28 -2.08 6.75
C ARG A 88 17.12 -1.56 7.92
N GLU A 89 17.01 -2.18 9.09
CA GLU A 89 17.75 -1.81 10.31
C GLU A 89 19.24 -2.15 10.21
N GLY A 90 19.57 -3.22 9.47
CA GLY A 90 20.94 -3.63 9.15
C GLY A 90 21.67 -2.75 8.13
N ASN A 91 21.08 -1.60 7.73
CA ASN A 91 21.60 -0.67 6.70
C ASN A 91 21.69 -1.25 5.27
N PHE A 92 20.97 -2.33 4.96
CA PHE A 92 20.77 -2.72 3.56
C PHE A 92 19.78 -1.75 2.94
N ARG A 93 20.30 -0.73 2.24
CA ARG A 93 19.48 0.38 1.72
C ARG A 93 18.77 0.03 0.42
N ILE A 94 19.41 -0.77 -0.43
CA ILE A 94 18.90 -1.12 -1.76
C ILE A 94 19.01 -2.62 -1.93
N LEU A 95 17.90 -3.27 -2.29
CA LEU A 95 17.81 -4.72 -2.45
C LEU A 95 17.01 -5.08 -3.70
N PRO A 96 17.41 -6.14 -4.43
CA PRO A 96 16.61 -6.66 -5.52
C PRO A 96 15.45 -7.49 -4.94
N VAL A 97 14.31 -7.42 -5.62
CA VAL A 97 13.16 -8.28 -5.39
C VAL A 97 13.15 -9.36 -6.47
N LEU A 98 13.09 -10.62 -6.06
CA LEU A 98 13.14 -11.77 -6.95
C LEU A 98 11.79 -12.49 -7.02
N ASP A 99 11.42 -12.99 -8.19
CA ASP A 99 10.32 -13.96 -8.33
C ASP A 99 10.77 -15.39 -7.96
N ALA A 100 9.85 -16.37 -8.13
CA ALA A 100 10.11 -17.78 -7.84
C ALA A 100 11.18 -18.40 -8.75
N GLU A 101 11.42 -17.81 -9.93
CA GLU A 101 12.44 -18.18 -10.89
C GLU A 101 13.77 -17.44 -10.68
N HIS A 102 13.93 -16.70 -9.57
CA HIS A 102 15.10 -15.88 -9.24
C HIS A 102 15.36 -14.70 -10.20
N LYS A 103 14.37 -14.27 -10.97
CA LYS A 103 14.48 -13.08 -11.82
C LYS A 103 14.25 -11.81 -11.04
N VAL A 104 15.00 -10.76 -11.37
CA VAL A 104 14.82 -9.45 -10.75
C VAL A 104 13.57 -8.78 -11.30
N VAL A 105 12.52 -8.72 -10.49
CA VAL A 105 11.24 -8.11 -10.86
C VAL A 105 11.06 -6.69 -10.31
N ASN A 106 11.84 -6.30 -9.30
CA ASN A 106 11.85 -4.95 -8.75
C ASN A 106 13.17 -4.68 -7.99
N VAL A 107 13.42 -3.42 -7.63
CA VAL A 107 14.51 -3.01 -6.73
C VAL A 107 13.96 -2.04 -5.70
N ILE A 108 14.05 -2.43 -4.43
CA ILE A 108 13.62 -1.65 -3.28
C ILE A 108 14.73 -0.70 -2.86
N ASN A 109 14.38 0.55 -2.60
CA ASN A 109 15.26 1.52 -1.93
C ASN A 109 14.61 1.99 -0.62
N PHE A 110 15.11 1.51 0.52
CA PHE A 110 14.62 1.89 1.86
C PHE A 110 14.92 3.35 2.26
N ARG A 111 15.56 4.13 1.40
CA ARG A 111 15.60 5.60 1.54
C ARG A 111 14.32 6.26 1.03
N GLU A 112 13.62 5.59 0.13
CA GLU A 112 12.41 6.07 -0.52
C GLU A 112 11.17 5.37 0.01
N ILE A 113 11.26 4.06 0.29
CA ILE A 113 10.16 3.27 0.86
C ILE A 113 10.41 2.94 2.33
N ARG A 114 9.32 2.75 3.06
CA ARG A 114 9.32 2.32 4.47
C ARG A 114 9.42 0.82 4.59
N SER A 115 8.67 0.07 3.81
CA SER A 115 8.49 -1.37 3.98
C SER A 115 8.32 -2.08 2.64
N TYR A 116 8.12 -3.39 2.68
CA TYR A 116 7.69 -4.20 1.55
C TYR A 116 6.70 -5.26 2.03
N LEU A 117 5.41 -4.90 2.00
CA LEU A 117 4.34 -5.73 2.54
C LEU A 117 3.84 -6.74 1.49
N PRO A 118 3.66 -8.03 1.85
CA PRO A 118 3.13 -9.06 0.94
C PRO A 118 1.60 -8.97 0.89
N VAL A 119 1.09 -7.88 0.31
CA VAL A 119 -0.34 -7.53 0.34
C VAL A 119 -0.78 -7.04 -1.03
N ASP A 120 -1.92 -7.54 -1.50
CA ASP A 120 -2.64 -6.99 -2.64
C ASP A 120 -3.50 -5.81 -2.19
N ALA A 121 -3.47 -4.67 -2.90
CA ALA A 121 -4.30 -3.51 -2.58
C ALA A 121 -5.51 -3.39 -3.51
N VAL A 122 -6.72 -3.29 -2.94
CA VAL A 122 -7.93 -2.93 -3.67
C VAL A 122 -8.38 -1.53 -3.28
N ILE A 123 -8.43 -0.62 -4.24
CA ILE A 123 -8.93 0.75 -4.04
C ILE A 123 -10.35 0.86 -4.60
N MET A 124 -11.31 1.16 -3.72
CA MET A 124 -12.72 1.28 -4.07
C MET A 124 -13.00 2.68 -4.64
N ALA A 125 -13.13 2.78 -5.97
CA ALA A 125 -13.22 4.06 -6.71
C ALA A 125 -14.47 4.18 -7.62
N GLY A 126 -15.47 3.30 -7.48
CA GLY A 126 -16.69 3.28 -8.31
C GLY A 126 -17.75 4.33 -7.94
N GLY A 127 -17.59 5.04 -6.83
CA GLY A 127 -18.60 5.96 -6.28
C GLY A 127 -18.80 7.25 -7.10
N ARG A 128 -20.06 7.70 -7.23
CA ARG A 128 -20.40 8.93 -7.98
C ARG A 128 -19.97 10.23 -7.29
N GLY A 129 -19.80 10.25 -5.98
CA GLY A 129 -19.40 11.46 -5.24
C GLY A 129 -20.42 12.61 -5.30
N GLN A 130 -21.72 12.31 -5.26
CA GLN A 130 -22.80 13.31 -5.47
C GLN A 130 -22.78 14.49 -4.48
N ARG A 131 -22.30 14.28 -3.25
CA ARG A 131 -22.21 15.32 -2.20
C ARG A 131 -21.18 16.42 -2.50
N LEU A 132 -20.32 16.21 -3.50
CA LEU A 132 -19.28 17.15 -3.93
C LEU A 132 -19.63 17.89 -5.24
N LYS A 133 -20.87 17.75 -5.73
CA LYS A 133 -21.31 18.52 -6.90
C LYS A 133 -21.18 20.03 -6.65
N PRO A 134 -20.74 20.82 -7.65
CA PRO A 134 -20.55 20.44 -9.05
C PRO A 134 -19.16 19.88 -9.39
N LEU A 135 -18.23 19.78 -8.44
CA LEU A 135 -16.85 19.32 -8.69
C LEU A 135 -16.81 17.93 -9.34
N THR A 136 -17.77 17.08 -8.98
CA THR A 136 -17.88 15.70 -9.45
C THR A 136 -18.73 15.49 -10.71
N ASP A 137 -19.19 16.58 -11.35
CA ASP A 137 -19.96 16.46 -12.60
C ASP A 137 -19.08 16.10 -13.80
N SER A 138 -17.81 16.55 -13.82
CA SER A 138 -16.87 16.30 -14.92
C SER A 138 -15.59 15.58 -14.52
N VAL A 139 -15.31 15.49 -13.21
CA VAL A 139 -14.10 14.84 -12.66
C VAL A 139 -14.54 13.78 -11.64
N PRO A 140 -14.09 12.52 -11.73
CA PRO A 140 -14.42 11.53 -10.70
C PRO A 140 -13.84 11.98 -9.36
N LYS A 141 -14.59 11.75 -8.27
CA LYS A 141 -14.16 12.10 -6.90
C LYS A 141 -12.71 11.66 -6.58
N PRO A 142 -12.27 10.43 -6.89
CA PRO A 142 -10.88 9.99 -6.72
C PRO A 142 -9.81 10.90 -7.33
N LEU A 143 -10.13 11.61 -8.43
CA LEU A 143 -9.21 12.49 -9.16
C LEU A 143 -9.33 13.97 -8.78
N LEU A 144 -10.20 14.32 -7.83
CA LEU A 144 -10.19 15.68 -7.29
C LEU A 144 -8.84 15.94 -6.61
N LYS A 145 -8.26 17.12 -6.87
CA LYS A 145 -6.94 17.48 -6.36
C LYS A 145 -7.00 17.96 -4.92
N VAL A 146 -6.12 17.41 -4.08
CA VAL A 146 -5.83 17.90 -2.73
C VAL A 146 -4.35 18.26 -2.69
N GLY A 147 -4.04 19.56 -2.63
CA GLY A 147 -2.71 20.07 -2.95
C GLY A 147 -2.36 19.83 -4.43
N ASP A 148 -1.19 19.25 -4.67
CA ASP A 148 -0.67 19.06 -6.03
C ASP A 148 -1.09 17.73 -6.68
N LYS A 149 -1.70 16.81 -5.91
CA LYS A 149 -2.03 15.45 -6.33
C LYS A 149 -3.52 15.13 -6.18
N ALA A 150 -4.00 14.16 -6.94
CA ALA A 150 -5.35 13.59 -6.76
C ALA A 150 -5.49 12.90 -5.39
N ILE A 151 -6.71 12.85 -4.82
CA ILE A 151 -6.96 12.14 -3.54
C ILE A 151 -6.49 10.69 -3.64
N MET A 152 -6.87 9.99 -4.71
CA MET A 152 -6.49 8.59 -4.90
C MET A 152 -4.99 8.43 -5.20
N GLU A 153 -4.33 9.42 -5.78
CA GLU A 153 -2.87 9.37 -5.96
C GLU A 153 -2.14 9.44 -4.62
N HIS A 154 -2.64 10.22 -3.64
CA HIS A 154 -2.11 10.15 -2.28
C HIS A 154 -2.23 8.74 -1.71
N ASN A 155 -3.36 8.05 -1.91
CA ASN A 155 -3.53 6.67 -1.44
C ASN A 155 -2.55 5.69 -2.11
N VAL A 156 -2.42 5.73 -3.43
CA VAL A 156 -1.51 4.86 -4.18
C VAL A 156 -0.06 5.11 -3.76
N ASP A 157 0.38 6.37 -3.69
CA ASP A 157 1.73 6.73 -3.27
C ASP A 157 2.01 6.27 -1.82
N ARG A 158 1.00 6.35 -0.95
CA ARG A 158 1.10 5.87 0.44
C ARG A 158 1.26 4.37 0.51
N LEU A 159 0.49 3.60 -0.24
CA LEU A 159 0.60 2.14 -0.25
C LEU A 159 1.92 1.69 -0.88
N ALA A 160 2.32 2.34 -1.97
CA ALA A 160 3.63 2.11 -2.60
C ALA A 160 4.81 2.44 -1.69
N LEU A 161 4.66 3.42 -0.77
CA LEU A 161 5.67 3.69 0.26
C LEU A 161 5.88 2.49 1.21
N TYR A 162 4.89 1.62 1.36
CA TYR A 162 5.01 0.38 2.12
C TYR A 162 5.33 -0.83 1.24
N GLY A 163 5.77 -0.57 0.00
CA GLY A 163 6.20 -1.56 -0.97
C GLY A 163 5.08 -2.48 -1.47
N ILE A 164 3.82 -2.04 -1.32
CA ILE A 164 2.69 -2.67 -1.99
C ILE A 164 2.76 -2.25 -3.46
N ASP A 165 2.91 -3.22 -4.36
CA ASP A 165 3.11 -3.00 -5.80
C ASP A 165 1.99 -3.57 -6.67
N ASP A 166 1.11 -4.43 -6.13
CA ASP A 166 0.02 -5.07 -6.87
C ASP A 166 -1.35 -4.46 -6.45
N PHE A 167 -2.03 -3.81 -7.41
CA PHE A 167 -3.24 -3.01 -7.18
C PHE A 167 -4.40 -3.41 -8.08
N TRP A 168 -5.62 -3.34 -7.52
CA TRP A 168 -6.88 -3.42 -8.25
C TRP A 168 -7.73 -2.20 -7.96
N PHE A 169 -8.15 -1.49 -8.99
CA PHE A 169 -9.03 -0.32 -8.86
C PHE A 169 -10.45 -0.69 -9.27
N SER A 170 -11.39 -0.61 -8.31
CA SER A 170 -12.82 -0.75 -8.62
C SER A 170 -13.32 0.54 -9.25
N VAL A 171 -13.73 0.51 -10.51
CA VAL A 171 -14.08 1.70 -11.28
C VAL A 171 -15.47 1.61 -11.89
N LYS A 172 -16.11 2.79 -12.00
CA LYS A 172 -17.42 2.95 -12.65
C LYS A 172 -17.60 4.34 -13.21
N TYR A 173 -18.12 5.26 -12.39
CA TYR A 173 -18.48 6.60 -12.84
C TYR A 173 -17.22 7.38 -13.25
N LEU A 174 -17.15 7.75 -14.52
CA LEU A 174 -15.95 8.37 -15.14
C LEU A 174 -14.67 7.52 -14.96
N GLY A 175 -14.82 6.18 -14.89
CA GLY A 175 -13.71 5.25 -14.66
C GLY A 175 -12.60 5.36 -15.69
N GLU A 176 -12.92 5.68 -16.94
CA GLU A 176 -11.94 5.86 -18.02
C GLU A 176 -10.95 6.99 -17.69
N GLN A 177 -11.36 8.02 -16.95
CA GLN A 177 -10.44 9.07 -16.52
C GLN A 177 -9.45 8.56 -15.48
N ILE A 178 -9.86 7.64 -14.60
CA ILE A 178 -8.99 7.00 -13.61
C ILE A 178 -8.00 6.09 -14.33
N GLU A 179 -8.46 5.28 -15.27
CA GLU A 179 -7.61 4.40 -16.09
C GLU A 179 -6.58 5.19 -16.89
N ASN A 180 -6.99 6.28 -17.54
CA ASN A 180 -6.08 7.17 -18.26
C ASN A 180 -5.06 7.86 -17.36
N TYR A 181 -5.41 8.14 -16.09
CA TYR A 181 -4.51 8.81 -15.15
C TYR A 181 -3.42 7.88 -14.60
N PHE A 182 -3.78 6.64 -14.26
CA PHE A 182 -2.86 5.70 -13.60
C PHE A 182 -2.21 4.71 -14.59
N GLY A 183 -2.84 4.43 -15.73
CA GLY A 183 -2.35 3.44 -16.70
C GLY A 183 -2.23 2.05 -16.07
N ASP A 184 -1.26 1.26 -16.54
CA ASP A 184 -0.94 -0.06 -15.97
C ASP A 184 0.01 0.00 -14.76
N GLY A 185 0.43 1.20 -14.35
CA GLY A 185 1.31 1.43 -13.21
C GLY A 185 2.80 1.20 -13.45
N LYS A 186 3.24 0.69 -14.62
CA LYS A 186 4.63 0.26 -14.84
C LYS A 186 5.66 1.38 -14.69
N GLU A 187 5.32 2.59 -15.12
CA GLU A 187 6.15 3.80 -14.95
C GLU A 187 6.39 4.16 -13.47
N ARG A 188 5.58 3.62 -12.56
CA ARG A 188 5.68 3.80 -11.11
C ARG A 188 6.21 2.54 -10.40
N ASN A 189 6.68 1.53 -11.14
CA ASN A 189 7.00 0.17 -10.64
C ASN A 189 5.82 -0.49 -9.91
N LEU A 190 4.59 -0.24 -10.36
CA LEU A 190 3.36 -0.86 -9.84
C LEU A 190 2.73 -1.72 -10.94
N ASN A 191 1.88 -2.66 -10.54
CA ASN A 191 0.96 -3.40 -11.40
C ASN A 191 -0.46 -2.99 -11.05
N ILE A 192 -1.16 -2.34 -11.97
CA ILE A 192 -2.52 -1.85 -11.75
C ILE A 192 -3.49 -2.54 -12.70
N ASP A 193 -4.42 -3.28 -12.12
CA ASP A 193 -5.58 -3.88 -12.79
C ASP A 193 -6.86 -3.09 -12.47
N TYR A 194 -7.85 -3.16 -13.36
CA TYR A 194 -9.12 -2.45 -13.24
C TYR A 194 -10.30 -3.41 -13.15
N VAL A 195 -11.16 -3.19 -12.17
CA VAL A 195 -12.39 -3.95 -11.95
C VAL A 195 -13.58 -3.06 -12.24
N TRP A 196 -14.18 -3.26 -13.41
CA TRP A 196 -15.34 -2.48 -13.85
C TRP A 196 -16.63 -2.95 -13.19
N GLU A 197 -17.39 -2.02 -12.63
CA GLU A 197 -18.71 -2.25 -12.03
C GLU A 197 -19.85 -1.76 -12.95
N ASP A 198 -20.66 -2.69 -13.47
CA ASP A 198 -21.86 -2.34 -14.27
C ASP A 198 -22.93 -1.66 -13.40
N THR A 199 -23.14 -2.21 -12.20
CA THR A 199 -24.02 -1.70 -11.14
C THR A 199 -23.20 -1.45 -9.87
N PRO A 200 -23.55 -0.49 -9.00
CA PRO A 200 -22.79 -0.30 -7.76
C PRO A 200 -22.84 -1.58 -6.93
N LEU A 201 -21.69 -2.14 -6.56
CA LEU A 201 -21.59 -3.43 -5.85
C LEU A 201 -21.39 -3.27 -4.32
N GLY A 202 -21.70 -2.09 -3.77
CA GLY A 202 -21.51 -1.80 -2.35
C GLY A 202 -20.06 -1.45 -2.02
N THR A 203 -19.68 -1.52 -0.74
CA THR A 203 -18.35 -1.09 -0.29
C THR A 203 -17.25 -2.15 -0.40
N ILE A 204 -17.60 -3.41 -0.70
CA ILE A 204 -16.62 -4.48 -0.90
C ILE A 204 -16.99 -5.48 -2.03
N GLY A 205 -18.21 -5.43 -2.56
CA GLY A 205 -18.69 -6.44 -3.51
C GLY A 205 -17.84 -6.56 -4.79
N ALA A 206 -17.21 -5.48 -5.27
CA ALA A 206 -16.31 -5.55 -6.42
C ALA A 206 -15.07 -6.44 -6.20
N VAL A 207 -14.61 -6.58 -4.94
CA VAL A 207 -13.50 -7.47 -4.58
C VAL A 207 -13.80 -8.92 -4.96
N SER A 208 -15.08 -9.32 -4.94
CA SER A 208 -15.50 -10.67 -5.32
C SER A 208 -15.23 -11.01 -6.78
N LYS A 209 -15.06 -10.01 -7.66
CA LYS A 209 -14.79 -10.20 -9.10
C LYS A 209 -13.31 -10.45 -9.40
N ILE A 210 -12.42 -10.33 -8.41
CA ILE A 210 -10.98 -10.53 -8.57
C ILE A 210 -10.65 -11.98 -8.19
N ASP A 211 -10.11 -12.72 -9.15
CA ASP A 211 -9.71 -14.13 -8.96
C ASP A 211 -8.19 -14.34 -9.01
N ASN A 212 -7.43 -13.31 -9.42
CA ASN A 212 -5.99 -13.36 -9.70
C ASN A 212 -5.11 -12.66 -8.66
N PHE A 213 -5.58 -12.50 -7.41
CA PHE A 213 -4.77 -12.00 -6.30
C PHE A 213 -3.46 -12.77 -6.15
N ILE A 214 -2.35 -12.07 -5.91
CA ILE A 214 -1.00 -12.63 -5.85
C ILE A 214 -0.67 -13.08 -4.43
N HIS A 215 -1.02 -12.26 -3.43
CA HIS A 215 -0.68 -12.48 -2.03
C HIS A 215 -1.82 -13.13 -1.25
N ASP A 216 -1.52 -13.60 -0.03
CA ASP A 216 -2.54 -14.19 0.86
C ASP A 216 -3.32 -13.15 1.66
N TYR A 217 -2.91 -11.88 1.58
CA TYR A 217 -3.50 -10.79 2.33
C TYR A 217 -3.94 -9.70 1.37
N ILE A 218 -5.15 -9.19 1.60
CA ILE A 218 -5.79 -8.19 0.75
C ILE A 218 -6.12 -6.99 1.63
N LEU A 219 -5.55 -5.84 1.29
CA LEU A 219 -5.90 -4.56 1.87
C LEU A 219 -6.95 -3.89 0.99
N ILE A 220 -8.06 -3.47 1.58
CA ILE A 220 -9.12 -2.74 0.89
C ILE A 220 -9.20 -1.34 1.49
N THR A 221 -9.19 -0.32 0.64
CA THR A 221 -9.37 1.07 1.08
C THR A 221 -10.33 1.81 0.18
N ASN A 222 -11.14 2.70 0.75
CA ASN A 222 -11.88 3.66 -0.04
C ASN A 222 -10.90 4.65 -0.70
N SER A 223 -11.19 5.04 -1.94
CA SER A 223 -10.36 5.96 -2.75
C SER A 223 -10.32 7.41 -2.25
N ASP A 224 -11.25 7.78 -1.37
CA ASP A 224 -11.50 9.14 -0.88
C ASP A 224 -11.03 9.40 0.54
N VAL A 225 -10.39 8.40 1.17
CA VAL A 225 -9.80 8.52 2.49
C VAL A 225 -8.40 9.13 2.37
N LEU A 226 -8.12 10.17 3.15
CA LEU A 226 -6.78 10.73 3.32
C LEU A 226 -6.27 10.32 4.71
N THR A 227 -5.18 9.56 4.77
CA THR A 227 -4.65 9.04 6.04
C THR A 227 -3.13 8.97 6.09
N ASN A 228 -2.57 9.08 7.30
CA ASN A 228 -1.17 8.75 7.58
C ASN A 228 -1.03 7.43 8.35
N LEU A 229 -2.00 6.53 8.22
CA LEU A 229 -1.95 5.17 8.75
C LEU A 229 -0.59 4.53 8.48
N ASP A 230 -0.03 3.92 9.52
CA ASP A 230 1.16 3.09 9.41
C ASP A 230 0.75 1.68 8.98
N TYR A 231 0.87 1.39 7.69
CA TYR A 231 0.44 0.11 7.12
C TYR A 231 1.31 -1.07 7.56
N GLU A 232 2.60 -0.85 7.87
CA GLU A 232 3.46 -1.90 8.42
C GLU A 232 2.98 -2.30 9.81
N HIS A 233 2.71 -1.31 10.67
CA HIS A 233 2.19 -1.60 12.01
C HIS A 233 0.80 -2.25 11.97
N PHE A 234 -0.08 -1.77 11.08
CA PHE A 234 -1.41 -2.37 10.90
C PHE A 234 -1.32 -3.84 10.43
N TYR A 235 -0.43 -4.13 9.49
CA TYR A 235 -0.19 -5.51 9.04
C TYR A 235 0.39 -6.38 10.15
N LEU A 236 1.37 -5.90 10.90
CA LEU A 236 1.97 -6.64 12.02
C LEU A 236 0.94 -6.95 13.11
N ASP A 237 0.10 -5.98 13.46
CA ASP A 237 -0.99 -6.16 14.43
C ASP A 237 -1.97 -7.25 13.96
N PHE A 238 -2.37 -7.20 12.68
CA PHE A 238 -3.23 -8.22 12.07
C PHE A 238 -2.65 -9.63 12.17
N ILE A 239 -1.34 -9.79 11.90
CA ILE A 239 -0.64 -11.07 11.98
C ILE A 239 -0.50 -11.55 13.43
N ASN A 240 -0.10 -10.65 14.35
CA ASN A 240 0.05 -10.96 15.77
C ASN A 240 -1.28 -11.37 16.42
N GLU A 241 -2.36 -10.76 15.98
CA GLU A 241 -3.71 -11.15 16.37
C GLU A 241 -4.20 -12.41 15.64
N GLU A 242 -3.45 -13.01 14.72
CA GLU A 242 -3.91 -14.15 13.92
C GLU A 242 -5.27 -13.90 13.22
N ALA A 243 -5.60 -12.63 12.97
CA ALA A 243 -6.93 -12.21 12.55
C ALA A 243 -7.30 -12.74 11.16
N ASP A 244 -8.59 -12.93 10.89
CA ASP A 244 -9.09 -13.26 9.56
C ASP A 244 -9.48 -11.99 8.79
N PHE A 245 -9.98 -10.98 9.52
CA PHE A 245 -10.39 -9.69 9.00
C PHE A 245 -10.13 -8.61 10.06
N ALA A 246 -9.56 -7.47 9.66
CA ALA A 246 -9.40 -6.30 10.50
C ALA A 246 -10.00 -5.06 9.84
N VAL A 247 -10.56 -4.20 10.69
CA VAL A 247 -11.07 -2.87 10.32
C VAL A 247 -10.29 -1.80 11.05
N VAL A 248 -9.82 -0.79 10.31
CA VAL A 248 -9.28 0.43 10.93
C VAL A 248 -10.44 1.22 11.52
N THR A 249 -10.31 1.62 12.78
CA THR A 249 -11.35 2.34 13.50
C THR A 249 -10.91 3.73 13.92
N ILE A 250 -11.84 4.69 13.83
CA ILE A 250 -11.60 6.12 14.09
C ILE A 250 -12.33 6.52 15.37
N PRO A 251 -11.64 7.10 16.37
CA PRO A 251 -12.27 7.53 17.61
C PRO A 251 -13.21 8.71 17.35
N TYR A 252 -14.45 8.59 17.84
CA TYR A 252 -15.49 9.61 17.80
C TYR A 252 -15.94 9.93 19.22
N GLN A 253 -15.70 11.17 19.65
CA GLN A 253 -16.03 11.62 21.01
C GLN A 253 -17.37 12.35 21.05
N ILE A 254 -18.26 11.89 21.93
CA ILE A 254 -19.52 12.56 22.25
C ILE A 254 -19.41 13.08 23.68
N SER A 255 -19.31 14.40 23.82
CA SER A 255 -19.39 15.07 25.13
C SER A 255 -20.82 15.48 25.41
N VAL A 256 -21.39 14.96 26.48
CA VAL A 256 -22.73 15.37 26.96
C VAL A 256 -22.53 16.53 27.93
N PRO A 257 -23.12 17.72 27.72
CA PRO A 257 -22.88 18.89 28.57
C PRO A 257 -23.67 18.87 29.90
N TYR A 258 -24.33 17.76 30.22
CA TYR A 258 -25.23 17.57 31.36
C TYR A 258 -24.90 16.28 32.11
N ALA A 259 -25.48 16.11 33.31
CA ALA A 259 -25.47 14.86 34.03
C ALA A 259 -26.25 13.77 33.27
N VAL A 260 -25.61 12.63 32.99
CA VAL A 260 -26.27 11.43 32.46
C VAL A 260 -26.64 10.53 33.62
N LEU A 261 -27.94 10.30 33.83
CA LEU A 261 -28.47 9.44 34.90
C LEU A 261 -28.71 8.03 34.37
N GLU A 262 -28.28 7.01 35.12
CA GLU A 262 -28.64 5.62 34.87
C GLU A 262 -29.82 5.25 35.79
N THR A 263 -30.94 4.81 35.22
CA THR A 263 -32.18 4.56 35.98
C THR A 263 -32.70 3.14 35.79
N GLU A 264 -33.38 2.63 36.82
CA GLU A 264 -34.25 1.44 36.73
C GLU A 264 -35.65 1.85 37.17
N GLY A 265 -36.56 1.96 36.19
CA GLY A 265 -37.85 2.62 36.39
C GLY A 265 -37.64 4.10 36.81
N SER A 266 -38.19 4.46 37.96
CA SER A 266 -38.06 5.82 38.54
C SER A 266 -36.87 6.00 39.48
N HIS A 267 -36.10 4.94 39.78
CA HIS A 267 -34.99 5.01 40.73
C HIS A 267 -33.68 5.30 40.00
N ILE A 268 -32.94 6.30 40.48
CA ILE A 268 -31.60 6.63 39.97
C ILE A 268 -30.59 5.68 40.62
N LYS A 269 -29.81 4.96 39.80
CA LYS A 269 -28.74 4.05 40.23
C LYS A 269 -27.40 4.75 40.34
N SER A 270 -27.05 5.51 39.30
CA SER A 270 -25.77 6.19 39.17
C SER A 270 -25.92 7.44 38.31
N PHE A 271 -24.93 8.34 38.33
CA PHE A 271 -24.85 9.42 37.37
C PHE A 271 -23.41 9.76 37.01
N LYS A 272 -23.21 10.31 35.82
CA LYS A 272 -21.94 10.90 35.39
C LYS A 272 -22.18 12.35 35.01
N GLU A 273 -21.45 13.27 35.63
CA GLU A 273 -21.48 14.70 35.29
C GLU A 273 -20.63 14.96 34.05
N LYS A 274 -21.21 15.62 33.06
CA LYS A 274 -20.56 16.01 31.80
C LYS A 274 -19.68 14.91 31.17
N PRO A 275 -20.19 13.68 31.02
CA PRO A 275 -19.37 12.58 30.54
C PRO A 275 -18.97 12.80 29.08
N THR A 276 -17.78 12.32 28.74
CA THR A 276 -17.36 12.15 27.35
C THR A 276 -17.27 10.65 27.06
N TYR A 277 -17.98 10.21 26.02
CA TYR A 277 -17.96 8.84 25.54
C TYR A 277 -17.16 8.76 24.25
N THR A 278 -16.22 7.82 24.19
CA THR A 278 -15.46 7.53 22.97
C THR A 278 -16.08 6.30 22.31
N TYR A 279 -16.55 6.48 21.08
CA TYR A 279 -16.99 5.40 20.20
C TYR A 279 -15.97 5.21 19.08
N TYR A 280 -15.97 4.05 18.44
CA TYR A 280 -15.05 3.73 17.35
C TYR A 280 -15.85 3.51 16.08
N SER A 281 -15.64 4.39 15.09
CA SER A 281 -16.32 4.34 13.81
C SER A 281 -15.50 3.57 12.77
N ASN A 282 -16.15 2.99 11.77
CA ASN A 282 -15.50 2.31 10.66
C ASN A 282 -14.70 3.32 9.79
N GLY A 283 -13.39 3.10 9.64
CA GLY A 283 -12.50 3.99 8.91
C GLY A 283 -12.43 3.75 7.40
N GLY A 284 -13.14 2.76 6.86
CA GLY A 284 -13.13 2.48 5.42
C GLY A 284 -11.80 1.90 4.90
N ILE A 285 -10.99 1.32 5.80
CA ILE A 285 -9.75 0.62 5.49
C ILE A 285 -9.81 -0.73 6.20
N TYR A 286 -9.55 -1.80 5.45
CA TYR A 286 -9.67 -3.17 5.90
C TYR A 286 -8.47 -3.99 5.46
N LEU A 287 -8.10 -4.98 6.26
CA LEU A 287 -7.10 -5.99 5.90
C LEU A 287 -7.72 -7.37 6.14
N MET A 288 -7.60 -8.29 5.18
CA MET A 288 -8.19 -9.62 5.31
C MET A 288 -7.33 -10.71 4.69
N LYS A 289 -7.48 -11.94 5.18
CA LYS A 289 -6.93 -13.12 4.50
C LYS A 289 -7.70 -13.37 3.20
N LYS A 290 -7.01 -13.80 2.15
CA LYS A 290 -7.60 -14.22 0.87
C LYS A 290 -8.65 -15.34 1.05
N SER A 291 -8.52 -16.18 2.08
CA SER A 291 -9.49 -17.21 2.44
C SER A 291 -10.87 -16.65 2.82
N VAL A 292 -10.97 -15.36 3.19
CA VAL A 292 -12.23 -14.66 3.49
C VAL A 292 -13.06 -14.38 2.23
N LEU A 293 -12.45 -14.37 1.04
CA LEU A 293 -13.16 -14.11 -0.23
C LEU A 293 -14.34 -15.03 -0.47
N LYS A 294 -14.29 -16.28 0.03
CA LYS A 294 -15.37 -17.26 -0.12
C LYS A 294 -16.69 -16.82 0.53
N PHE A 295 -16.66 -15.86 1.45
CA PHE A 295 -17.85 -15.33 2.11
C PHE A 295 -18.52 -14.21 1.32
N LEU A 296 -17.84 -13.62 0.34
CA LEU A 296 -18.37 -12.60 -0.54
C LEU A 296 -19.27 -13.23 -1.62
N PRO A 297 -20.50 -12.73 -1.83
CA PRO A 297 -21.30 -13.13 -2.98
C PRO A 297 -20.66 -12.59 -4.26
N LYS A 298 -20.55 -13.46 -5.28
CA LYS A 298 -19.85 -13.14 -6.53
C LYS A 298 -20.68 -12.14 -7.35
N GLY A 299 -20.11 -10.97 -7.60
CA GLY A 299 -20.68 -9.95 -8.49
C GLY A 299 -21.93 -9.25 -7.98
N ASP A 300 -22.24 -9.36 -6.69
CA ASP A 300 -23.44 -8.80 -6.07
C ASP A 300 -23.13 -7.61 -5.15
N PHE A 301 -24.17 -6.83 -4.84
CA PHE A 301 -24.09 -5.77 -3.85
C PHE A 301 -23.77 -6.35 -2.47
N PHE A 302 -22.65 -5.91 -1.90
CA PHE A 302 -22.23 -6.33 -0.57
C PHE A 302 -21.37 -5.25 0.10
N ASN A 303 -21.68 -4.93 1.36
CA ASN A 303 -20.90 -3.99 2.15
C ASN A 303 -19.88 -4.71 3.03
N ALA A 304 -18.81 -4.00 3.38
CA ALA A 304 -17.84 -4.45 4.36
C ALA A 304 -18.50 -4.74 5.73
N THR A 305 -19.57 -4.04 6.10
CA THR A 305 -20.35 -4.33 7.32
C THR A 305 -21.07 -5.66 7.24
N ASP A 306 -21.67 -5.98 6.09
CA ASP A 306 -22.34 -7.25 5.85
C ASP A 306 -21.33 -8.42 5.94
N LEU A 307 -20.11 -8.19 5.43
CA LEU A 307 -19.01 -9.14 5.59
C LEU A 307 -18.64 -9.32 7.07
N MET A 308 -18.41 -8.23 7.81
CA MET A 308 -18.05 -8.31 9.24
C MET A 308 -19.11 -9.09 10.04
N GLU A 309 -20.39 -8.80 9.85
CA GLU A 309 -21.50 -9.53 10.50
C GLU A 309 -21.46 -11.02 10.17
N LYS A 310 -21.25 -11.37 8.89
CA LYS A 310 -21.14 -12.75 8.44
C LYS A 310 -19.95 -13.47 9.06
N LEU A 311 -18.77 -12.84 9.11
CA LEU A 311 -17.57 -13.43 9.70
C LEU A 311 -17.70 -13.65 11.22
N ILE A 312 -18.34 -12.70 11.92
CA ILE A 312 -18.65 -12.83 13.35
C ILE A 312 -19.60 -14.01 13.58
N ALA A 313 -20.65 -14.15 12.76
CA ALA A 313 -21.59 -15.27 12.86
C ALA A 313 -20.90 -16.63 12.63
N GLU A 314 -19.94 -16.68 11.70
CA GLU A 314 -19.09 -17.84 11.41
C GLU A 314 -17.95 -18.05 12.44
N LYS A 315 -17.89 -17.22 13.49
CA LYS A 315 -16.89 -17.25 14.57
C LYS A 315 -15.44 -17.10 14.10
N LEU A 316 -15.24 -16.40 12.99
CA LEU A 316 -13.91 -16.00 12.53
C LEU A 316 -13.39 -14.80 13.33
N LYS A 317 -12.07 -14.64 13.36
CA LYS A 317 -11.44 -13.60 14.18
C LYS A 317 -11.49 -12.26 13.45
N VAL A 318 -12.53 -11.47 13.76
CA VAL A 318 -12.69 -10.08 13.31
C VAL A 318 -12.16 -9.13 14.37
N VAL A 319 -11.16 -8.31 14.03
CA VAL A 319 -10.49 -7.40 14.97
C VAL A 319 -10.61 -5.94 14.54
N SER A 320 -10.46 -5.04 15.51
CA SER A 320 -10.42 -3.60 15.26
C SER A 320 -9.01 -3.06 15.48
N TYR A 321 -8.51 -2.25 14.55
CA TYR A 321 -7.24 -1.53 14.69
C TYR A 321 -7.52 -0.03 14.92
N PRO A 322 -7.35 0.50 16.14
CA PRO A 322 -7.63 1.91 16.42
C PRO A 322 -6.54 2.82 15.85
N LEU A 323 -6.92 3.71 14.93
CA LEU A 323 -5.97 4.65 14.34
C LEU A 323 -5.58 5.76 15.32
N SER A 324 -4.28 5.88 15.59
CA SER A 324 -3.67 6.99 16.33
C SER A 324 -2.97 7.97 15.37
N GLY A 325 -3.74 8.56 14.46
CA GLY A 325 -3.20 9.35 13.35
C GLY A 325 -4.25 10.22 12.66
N TYR A 326 -3.86 10.77 11.52
CA TYR A 326 -4.72 11.55 10.65
C TYR A 326 -5.61 10.63 9.82
N TRP A 327 -6.90 10.95 9.79
CA TRP A 327 -7.88 10.36 8.90
C TRP A 327 -8.92 11.39 8.52
N LEU A 328 -9.26 11.42 7.24
CA LEU A 328 -10.32 12.25 6.70
C LEU A 328 -10.98 11.53 5.51
N ASP A 329 -12.25 11.16 5.63
CA ASP A 329 -13.10 10.87 4.47
C ASP A 329 -13.44 12.20 3.80
N VAL A 330 -12.98 12.38 2.57
CA VAL A 330 -13.22 13.58 1.78
C VAL A 330 -14.63 13.52 1.17
N GLY A 331 -15.67 13.46 2.01
CA GLY A 331 -17.04 13.10 1.65
C GLY A 331 -17.89 14.24 1.08
N LYS A 332 -17.69 15.46 1.59
CA LYS A 332 -18.47 16.67 1.29
C LYS A 332 -17.56 17.90 1.12
N HIS A 333 -18.13 19.03 0.70
CA HIS A 333 -17.37 20.27 0.46
C HIS A 333 -16.52 20.72 1.65
N GLU A 334 -17.07 20.69 2.87
CA GLU A 334 -16.34 21.02 4.09
C GLU A 334 -15.11 20.11 4.31
N ASP A 335 -15.25 18.81 4.02
CA ASP A 335 -14.16 17.84 4.14
C ASP A 335 -13.10 18.11 3.06
N PHE A 336 -13.52 18.45 1.85
CA PHE A 336 -12.60 18.81 0.76
C PHE A 336 -11.82 20.07 1.08
N GLU A 337 -12.47 21.13 1.58
CA GLU A 337 -11.79 22.34 2.03
C GLU A 337 -10.84 22.08 3.19
N LYS A 338 -11.22 21.20 4.12
CA LYS A 338 -10.35 20.78 5.22
C LYS A 338 -9.14 20.03 4.69
N ALA A 339 -9.31 19.10 3.75
CA ALA A 339 -8.22 18.37 3.11
C ALA A 339 -7.20 19.32 2.45
N GLN A 340 -7.67 20.37 1.77
CA GLN A 340 -6.79 21.38 1.16
C GLN A 340 -5.93 22.15 2.16
N LYS A 341 -6.42 22.35 3.39
CA LYS A 341 -5.68 23.01 4.47
C LYS A 341 -4.71 22.02 5.10
N ASP A 342 -5.21 20.84 5.45
CA ASP A 342 -4.48 19.84 6.21
C ASP A 342 -3.30 19.26 5.43
N ILE A 343 -3.43 19.07 4.10
CA ILE A 343 -2.37 18.47 3.27
C ILE A 343 -1.02 19.21 3.35
N LYS A 344 -1.02 20.49 3.71
CA LYS A 344 0.18 21.30 3.90
C LYS A 344 0.95 20.96 5.19
N HIS A 345 0.30 20.22 6.09
CA HIS A 345 0.77 19.92 7.43
C HIS A 345 0.80 18.42 7.73
N ILE A 346 0.11 17.59 6.94
CA ILE A 346 0.16 16.13 7.08
C ILE A 346 1.57 15.65 6.78
N LYS A 347 2.12 14.90 7.74
CA LYS A 347 3.31 14.09 7.53
C LYS A 347 2.87 12.69 7.21
N PHE A 348 3.03 12.32 5.95
CA PHE A 348 2.89 10.96 5.49
C PHE A 348 4.05 10.13 5.99
#